data_AF-A0A8S1QEA7-F1
#
_entry.id   AF-A0A8S1QEA7-F1
#
_cell.length_a   1.000
_cell.length_b   1.000
_cell.length_c   1.000
_cell.angle_alpha   90.00
_cell.angle_beta   90.00
_cell.angle_gamma   90.00
#
_symmetry.space_group_name_H-M   'P 1'
#
loop_
_entity.id
_entity.type
_entity.pdbx_description
1 polymer ?
#
loop_
_entity_poly.entity_id
_entity_poly.type
_entity_poly.pdbx_seq_one_letter_code
_entity_poly.pdbx_strand_id
1 'polypeptide(L)'
;MLNLIPSQEYKPYKNTSSNAQSAVCILLRGLFKPKQGFTQLDINNPQSTKFQDQQDIQILYIQRQNSKQDQYSGEIAFPGGKCDGDETDLQAAIREVHEEVGINLNELECYYVCRLSKNAFMKKTRNNKYLYCSAFIIAINDPERRTDKMRLSQNEVQEAKWIELSYFDNPIKKTKKSQHYFGPRSIAKYFKQAETAALDIGFDEVLYGFTFFVTMAFLYQIQKHQKVWEHAHFAKFTFTGPLKYALEYGAMIAYKKERIGLFERWEWPIYTYLIPLLILILLI
;
A
#
# COMPACT_ATOMS: atom_id res chain seq x y z
N MET A 1 -16.18 -6.41 -14.22
CA MET A 1 -16.10 -7.30 -13.05
C MET A 1 -14.72 -7.14 -12.42
N LEU A 2 -14.61 -7.09 -11.09
CA LEU A 2 -13.39 -7.47 -10.38
C LEU A 2 -13.08 -8.91 -10.79
N ASN A 3 -12.38 -9.09 -11.90
CA ASN A 3 -11.84 -10.36 -12.35
C ASN A 3 -10.62 -10.62 -11.49
N LEU A 4 -10.88 -10.88 -10.21
CA LEU A 4 -9.86 -11.22 -9.23
C LEU A 4 -9.33 -12.58 -9.65
N ILE A 5 -8.20 -12.55 -10.36
CA ILE A 5 -7.46 -13.75 -10.69
C ILE A 5 -7.19 -14.41 -9.33
N PRO A 6 -7.66 -15.65 -9.11
CA PRO A 6 -7.41 -16.32 -7.85
C PRO A 6 -5.89 -16.43 -7.71
N SER A 7 -5.30 -15.70 -6.76
CA SER A 7 -4.03 -16.15 -6.21
C SER A 7 -4.30 -17.53 -5.64
N GLN A 8 -3.41 -18.49 -5.92
CA GLN A 8 -3.39 -19.84 -5.35
C GLN A 8 -3.95 -19.85 -3.93
N GLU A 9 -4.74 -20.89 -3.61
CA GLU A 9 -5.37 -21.15 -2.30
C GLU A 9 -4.68 -20.41 -1.16
N TYR A 10 -5.46 -19.64 -0.40
CA TYR A 10 -4.99 -19.04 0.84
C TYR A 10 -4.33 -20.13 1.69
N LYS A 11 -3.00 -20.11 1.76
CA LYS A 11 -2.25 -20.83 2.78
C LYS A 11 -2.04 -19.83 3.91
N PRO A 12 -2.68 -20.02 5.08
CA PRO A 12 -2.34 -19.21 6.24
C PRO A 12 -0.83 -19.31 6.42
N TYR A 13 -0.17 -18.15 6.53
CA TYR A 13 1.26 -18.14 6.80
C TYR A 13 1.40 -18.72 8.21
N LYS A 14 1.84 -19.98 8.33
CA LYS A 14 2.35 -20.47 9.61
C LYS A 14 3.53 -19.57 9.92
N ASN A 15 3.54 -18.94 11.09
CA ASN A 15 4.62 -18.10 11.60
C ASN A 15 5.98 -18.78 11.33
N THR A 16 6.56 -18.55 10.15
CA THR A 16 7.97 -18.79 9.92
C THR A 16 8.66 -17.63 10.58
N SER A 17 9.76 -17.90 11.26
CA SER A 17 10.60 -16.98 12.04
C SER A 17 11.08 -15.68 11.33
N SER A 18 10.56 -15.40 10.13
CA SER A 18 10.52 -14.10 9.45
C SER A 18 9.09 -13.52 9.46
N ASN A 19 8.54 -13.30 10.66
CA ASN A 19 7.18 -12.85 10.96
C ASN A 19 6.74 -11.60 10.15
N ALA A 20 5.50 -11.61 9.64
CA ALA A 20 4.81 -10.36 9.33
C ALA A 20 4.75 -9.50 10.60
N GLN A 21 5.02 -8.21 10.47
CA GLN A 21 5.04 -7.28 11.61
C GLN A 21 3.81 -6.37 11.62
N SER A 22 3.01 -6.37 10.56
CA SER A 22 1.78 -5.58 10.43
C SER A 22 0.86 -6.14 9.34
N ALA A 23 -0.41 -5.75 9.38
CA ALA A 23 -1.39 -6.06 8.35
C ALA A 23 -2.30 -4.86 8.07
N VAL A 24 -2.72 -4.70 6.82
CA VAL A 24 -3.69 -3.67 6.41
C VAL A 24 -4.89 -4.30 5.69
N CYS A 25 -6.02 -3.60 5.78
CA CYS A 25 -7.26 -3.95 5.09
C CYS A 25 -7.55 -2.97 3.95
N ILE A 26 -7.52 -3.45 2.71
CA ILE A 26 -8.11 -2.77 1.56
C ILE A 26 -9.60 -3.08 1.61
N LEU A 27 -10.34 -2.26 2.35
CA LEU A 27 -11.77 -2.44 2.53
C LEU A 27 -12.52 -1.85 1.34
N LEU A 28 -13.31 -2.69 0.67
CA LEU A 28 -14.19 -2.30 -0.41
C LEU A 28 -15.61 -2.23 0.12
N ARG A 29 -16.38 -1.24 -0.32
CA ARG A 29 -17.84 -1.24 -0.17
C ARG A 29 -18.50 -1.03 -1.51
N GLY A 30 -19.74 -1.49 -1.63
CA GLY A 30 -20.56 -1.34 -2.82
C GLY A 30 -21.73 -2.31 -2.78
N LEU A 31 -22.33 -2.54 -3.94
CA LEU A 31 -23.28 -3.63 -4.13
C LEU A 31 -22.49 -4.85 -4.59
N PHE A 32 -22.50 -5.93 -3.81
CA PHE A 32 -21.80 -7.17 -4.13
C PHE A 32 -22.77 -8.34 -4.08
N LYS A 33 -22.90 -9.04 -5.21
CA LYS A 33 -23.69 -10.26 -5.29
C LYS A 33 -22.74 -11.45 -5.44
N PRO A 34 -22.54 -12.31 -4.42
CA PRO A 34 -21.67 -13.48 -4.56
C PRO A 34 -22.25 -14.48 -5.56
N LYS A 35 -21.40 -15.32 -6.18
CA LYS A 35 -21.85 -16.53 -6.89
C LYS A 35 -22.38 -17.55 -5.88
N GLN A 36 -23.20 -18.49 -6.36
CA GLN A 36 -23.73 -19.57 -5.51
C GLN A 36 -22.57 -20.40 -4.91
N GLY A 37 -22.69 -20.74 -3.62
CA GLY A 37 -21.71 -21.56 -2.90
C GLY A 37 -20.62 -20.78 -2.16
N PHE A 38 -20.59 -19.44 -2.24
CA PHE A 38 -19.72 -18.61 -1.41
C PHE A 38 -20.47 -18.11 -0.18
N THR A 39 -19.78 -18.09 0.96
CA THR A 39 -20.31 -17.64 2.25
C THR A 39 -19.74 -16.29 2.63
N GLN A 40 -20.37 -15.64 3.61
CA GLN A 40 -19.81 -14.45 4.25
C GLN A 40 -18.45 -14.78 4.89
N LEU A 41 -17.68 -13.73 5.19
CA LEU A 41 -16.36 -13.80 5.82
C LEU A 41 -16.39 -14.68 7.07
N ASP A 42 -15.69 -15.81 7.01
CA ASP A 42 -15.25 -16.56 8.18
C ASP A 42 -13.78 -16.20 8.44
N ILE A 43 -13.52 -15.53 9.56
CA ILE A 43 -12.18 -15.06 9.94
C ILE A 43 -11.22 -16.23 10.18
N ASN A 44 -11.73 -17.37 10.68
CA ASN A 44 -10.92 -18.53 11.01
C ASN A 44 -10.64 -19.40 9.76
N ASN A 45 -11.51 -19.32 8.76
CA ASN A 45 -11.36 -20.06 7.51
C ASN A 45 -11.78 -19.22 6.29
N PRO A 46 -11.02 -18.15 5.96
CA PRO A 46 -11.41 -17.22 4.91
C PRO A 46 -11.38 -17.90 3.54
N GLN A 47 -12.51 -17.88 2.84
CA GLN A 47 -12.67 -18.42 1.49
C GLN A 47 -12.81 -17.28 0.47
N SER A 48 -11.94 -17.27 -0.54
CA SER A 48 -11.94 -16.22 -1.57
C SER A 48 -13.25 -16.22 -2.35
N THR A 49 -13.98 -15.12 -2.30
CA THR A 49 -15.30 -14.99 -2.90
C THR A 49 -15.23 -14.52 -4.35
N LYS A 50 -16.01 -15.17 -5.23
CA LYS A 50 -16.28 -14.69 -6.58
C LYS A 50 -17.66 -14.06 -6.65
N PHE A 51 -17.74 -12.88 -7.25
CA PHE A 51 -19.00 -12.16 -7.43
C PHE A 51 -19.62 -12.44 -8.81
N GLN A 52 -20.95 -12.57 -8.86
CA GLN A 52 -21.70 -12.60 -10.12
C GLN A 52 -21.95 -11.19 -10.65
N ASP A 53 -22.18 -10.24 -9.75
CA ASP A 53 -22.40 -8.83 -10.06
C ASP A 53 -21.78 -7.94 -8.97
N GLN A 54 -21.39 -6.73 -9.37
CA GLN A 54 -20.82 -5.73 -8.47
C GLN A 54 -20.94 -4.32 -9.04
N GLN A 55 -21.32 -3.36 -8.21
CA GLN A 55 -21.60 -1.98 -8.61
C GLN A 55 -21.15 -0.99 -7.52
N ASP A 56 -20.90 0.26 -7.92
CA ASP A 56 -20.60 1.40 -7.03
C ASP A 56 -19.50 1.12 -6.00
N ILE A 57 -18.39 0.54 -6.49
CA ILE A 57 -17.29 0.11 -5.63
C ILE A 57 -16.46 1.31 -5.17
N GLN A 58 -16.34 1.46 -3.86
CA GLN A 58 -15.46 2.43 -3.22
C GLN A 58 -14.42 1.72 -2.35
N ILE A 59 -13.24 2.33 -2.21
CA ILE A 59 -12.13 1.87 -1.36
C ILE A 59 -12.03 2.79 -0.15
N LEU A 60 -11.91 2.23 1.05
CA LEU A 60 -11.66 3.00 2.25
C LEU A 60 -10.20 3.41 2.36
N TYR A 61 -9.98 4.69 2.61
CA TYR A 61 -8.70 5.25 3.03
C TYR A 61 -8.88 6.02 4.34
N ILE A 62 -7.82 6.09 5.14
CA ILE A 62 -7.71 6.90 6.33
C ILE A 62 -6.57 7.91 6.19
N GLN A 63 -6.69 9.06 6.82
CA GLN A 63 -5.60 9.97 7.08
C GLN A 63 -5.24 9.85 8.55
N ARG A 64 -3.98 9.50 8.83
CA ARG A 64 -3.46 9.32 10.19
C ARG A 64 -3.46 10.65 10.94
N GLN A 65 -3.68 10.63 12.25
CA GLN A 65 -3.50 11.79 13.11
C GLN A 65 -2.08 12.34 13.02
N ASN A 66 -1.96 13.65 13.22
CA ASN A 66 -0.66 14.28 13.26
C ASN A 66 0.00 14.08 14.63
N SER A 67 1.12 13.35 14.68
CA SER A 67 1.89 13.10 15.89
C SER A 67 3.36 13.45 15.69
N LYS A 68 3.92 14.27 16.59
CA LYS A 68 5.35 14.61 16.59
C LYS A 68 6.27 13.41 16.81
N GLN A 69 5.72 12.28 17.28
CA GLN A 69 6.47 11.06 17.60
C GLN A 69 6.37 10.00 16.50
N ASP A 70 5.51 10.20 15.49
CA ASP A 70 5.35 9.28 14.37
C ASP A 70 5.98 9.84 13.09
N GLN A 71 6.84 9.05 12.46
CA GLN A 71 7.50 9.41 11.20
C GLN A 71 6.55 9.36 10.00
N TYR A 72 5.37 8.75 10.14
CA TYR A 72 4.32 8.65 9.12
C TYR A 72 3.06 9.47 9.50
N SER A 73 3.25 10.46 10.37
CA SER A 73 2.23 11.39 10.83
C SER A 73 1.51 12.07 9.66
N GLY A 74 0.18 12.05 9.66
CA GLY A 74 -0.63 12.73 8.63
C GLY A 74 -0.73 12.00 7.29
N GLU A 75 -0.01 10.90 7.08
CA GLU A 75 -0.03 10.18 5.81
C GLU A 75 -1.37 9.48 5.56
N ILE A 76 -1.73 9.35 4.28
CA ILE A 76 -2.85 8.51 3.86
C ILE A 76 -2.44 7.04 3.97
N ALA A 77 -3.29 6.24 4.61
CA ALA A 77 -3.12 4.82 4.81
C ALA A 77 -4.39 4.02 4.51
N PHE A 78 -4.24 2.71 4.43
CA PHE A 78 -5.34 1.78 4.66
C PHE A 78 -5.46 1.54 6.16
N PRO A 79 -6.66 1.23 6.68
CA PRO A 79 -6.78 0.78 8.05
C PRO A 79 -5.88 -0.43 8.31
N GLY A 80 -5.18 -0.44 9.44
CA GLY A 80 -4.24 -1.50 9.76
C GLY A 80 -3.11 -1.11 10.68
N GLY A 81 -2.50 -2.13 11.27
CA GLY A 81 -1.52 -1.95 12.31
C GLY A 81 -0.71 -3.22 12.57
N LYS A 82 -0.13 -3.27 13.76
CA LYS A 82 0.80 -4.33 14.15
C LYS A 82 0.02 -5.58 14.54
N CYS A 83 0.52 -6.76 14.18
CA CYS A 83 -0.01 -8.00 14.75
C CYS A 83 0.40 -8.08 16.23
N ASP A 84 -0.52 -8.44 17.11
CA ASP A 84 -0.32 -8.59 18.55
C ASP A 84 -0.58 -10.03 19.05
N GLY A 85 0.20 -10.46 20.03
CA GLY A 85 0.12 -11.80 20.61
C GLY A 85 0.17 -12.93 19.57
N ASP A 86 -0.81 -13.83 19.64
CA ASP A 86 -0.95 -15.01 18.79
C ASP A 86 -1.98 -14.81 17.66
N GLU A 87 -2.39 -13.57 17.36
CA GLU A 87 -3.35 -13.32 16.28
C GLU A 87 -2.75 -13.57 14.90
N THR A 88 -3.60 -13.98 13.96
CA THR A 88 -3.23 -14.05 12.54
C THR A 88 -3.22 -12.66 11.92
N ASP A 89 -2.45 -12.45 10.84
CA ASP A 89 -2.43 -11.18 10.11
C ASP A 89 -3.83 -10.70 9.67
N LEU A 90 -4.75 -11.63 9.33
CA LEU A 90 -6.12 -11.29 8.96
C LEU A 90 -6.91 -10.78 10.17
N GLN A 91 -6.76 -11.43 11.34
CA GLN A 91 -7.37 -10.98 12.58
C GLN A 91 -6.88 -9.58 12.96
N ALA A 92 -5.57 -9.33 12.83
CA ALA A 92 -4.99 -8.00 13.04
C ALA A 92 -5.64 -6.95 12.12
N ALA A 93 -5.71 -7.21 10.80
CA ALA A 93 -6.32 -6.26 9.86
C ALA A 93 -7.80 -5.98 10.17
N ILE A 94 -8.57 -6.99 10.61
CA ILE A 94 -9.99 -6.83 10.97
C ILE A 94 -10.15 -6.07 12.30
N ARG A 95 -9.32 -6.38 13.30
CA ARG A 95 -9.29 -5.66 14.58
C ARG A 95 -9.02 -4.18 14.36
N GLU A 96 -8.00 -3.85 13.56
CA GLU A 96 -7.60 -2.47 13.28
C GLU A 96 -8.69 -1.70 12.50
N VAL A 97 -9.42 -2.34 11.58
CA VAL A 97 -10.61 -1.73 10.95
C VAL A 97 -11.66 -1.34 12.00
N HIS A 98 -11.89 -2.19 12.99
CA HIS A 98 -12.83 -1.88 14.07
C HIS A 98 -12.30 -0.76 14.99
N GLU A 99 -11.03 -0.82 15.40
CA GLU A 99 -10.40 0.16 16.29
C GLU A 99 -10.28 1.54 15.65
N GLU A 100 -9.81 1.63 14.41
CA GLU A 100 -9.50 2.90 13.74
C GLU A 100 -10.74 3.61 13.18
N VAL A 101 -11.72 2.86 12.63
CA VAL A 101 -12.89 3.45 11.94
C VAL A 101 -14.25 2.98 12.46
N GLY A 102 -14.29 2.09 13.46
CA GLY A 102 -15.53 1.66 14.11
C GLY A 102 -16.39 0.72 13.28
N ILE A 103 -15.84 0.12 12.22
CA ILE A 103 -16.57 -0.83 11.36
C ILE A 103 -16.38 -2.25 11.92
N ASN A 104 -17.43 -2.80 12.54
CA ASN A 104 -17.44 -4.20 12.95
C ASN A 104 -17.85 -5.10 11.78
N LEU A 105 -16.86 -5.73 11.13
CA LEU A 105 -17.10 -6.61 9.98
C LEU A 105 -17.96 -7.84 10.32
N ASN A 106 -17.99 -8.28 11.58
CA ASN A 106 -18.81 -9.42 12.01
C ASN A 106 -20.32 -9.11 12.02
N GLU A 107 -20.71 -7.83 11.98
CA GLU A 107 -22.11 -7.38 11.99
C GLU A 107 -22.61 -6.99 10.58
N LEU A 108 -21.77 -7.16 9.57
CA LEU A 108 -22.03 -6.76 8.19
C LEU A 108 -21.99 -7.95 7.26
N GLU A 109 -22.74 -7.85 6.16
CA GLU A 109 -22.59 -8.79 5.04
C GLU A 109 -21.27 -8.48 4.34
N CYS A 110 -20.22 -9.19 4.72
CA CYS A 110 -18.90 -9.02 4.17
C CYS A 110 -18.34 -10.33 3.60
N TYR A 111 -17.40 -10.19 2.68
CA TYR A 111 -16.83 -11.29 1.91
C TYR A 111 -15.32 -11.16 1.87
N TYR A 112 -14.62 -12.23 2.20
CA TYR A 112 -13.18 -12.31 1.94
C TYR A 112 -12.95 -12.38 0.44
N VAL A 113 -12.17 -11.44 -0.10
CA VAL A 113 -11.89 -11.39 -1.53
C VAL A 113 -10.61 -12.15 -1.83
N CYS A 114 -9.49 -11.65 -1.29
CA CYS A 114 -8.18 -12.26 -1.38
C CYS A 114 -7.19 -11.57 -0.44
N ARG A 115 -5.95 -12.06 -0.41
CA ARG A 115 -4.78 -11.36 0.11
C ARG A 115 -3.88 -11.04 -1.07
N LEU A 116 -3.17 -9.92 -1.04
CA LEU A 116 -2.10 -9.69 -2.01
C LEU A 116 -1.05 -10.81 -1.89
N SER A 117 -0.66 -11.41 -3.01
CA SER A 117 0.14 -12.64 -3.05
C SER A 117 1.55 -12.50 -2.44
N LYS A 118 2.05 -11.28 -2.32
CA LYS A 118 3.33 -10.94 -1.71
C LYS A 118 3.10 -9.93 -0.60
N ASN A 119 3.81 -10.11 0.51
CA ASN A 119 3.88 -9.08 1.53
C ASN A 119 4.61 -7.87 0.95
N ALA A 120 3.98 -6.70 1.08
CA ALA A 120 4.68 -5.46 0.86
C ALA A 120 5.70 -5.31 2.00
N PHE A 121 6.91 -4.83 1.68
CA PHE A 121 7.93 -4.63 2.70
C PHE A 121 8.61 -3.30 2.56
N MET A 122 9.04 -2.75 3.69
CA MET A 122 9.79 -1.51 3.73
C MET A 122 11.03 -1.69 4.61
N LYS A 123 12.17 -1.20 4.14
CA LYS A 123 13.40 -1.22 4.91
C LYS A 123 13.37 -0.09 5.95
N LYS A 124 13.49 -0.43 7.23
CA LYS A 124 13.57 0.56 8.32
C LYS A 124 14.94 1.24 8.30
N THR A 125 14.95 2.56 8.15
CA THR A 125 16.17 3.37 8.04
C THR A 125 17.06 3.29 9.29
N ARG A 126 16.48 3.11 10.48
CA ARG A 126 17.20 3.22 11.76
C ARG A 126 17.98 1.97 12.18
N ASN A 127 17.60 0.78 11.71
CA ASN A 127 18.19 -0.49 12.21
C ASN A 127 18.38 -1.58 11.14
N ASN A 128 18.28 -1.23 9.85
CA ASN A 128 18.48 -2.17 8.73
C ASN A 128 17.54 -3.40 8.76
N LYS A 129 16.46 -3.37 9.56
CA LYS A 129 15.41 -4.40 9.60
C LYS A 129 14.35 -4.10 8.55
N TYR A 130 13.65 -5.14 8.10
CA TYR A 130 12.49 -4.99 7.22
C TYR A 130 11.19 -4.99 8.04
N LEU A 131 10.27 -4.11 7.69
CA LEU A 131 8.86 -4.22 8.05
C LEU A 131 8.18 -5.02 6.93
N TYR A 132 7.48 -6.08 7.27
CA TYR A 132 6.64 -6.84 6.34
C TYR A 132 5.19 -6.59 6.69
N CYS A 133 4.40 -6.23 5.68
CA CYS A 133 2.99 -5.92 5.79
C CYS A 133 2.18 -6.82 4.87
N SER A 134 1.24 -7.55 5.47
CA SER A 134 0.20 -8.27 4.72
C SER A 134 -0.91 -7.29 4.32
N ALA A 135 -1.52 -7.49 3.16
CA ALA A 135 -2.65 -6.67 2.69
C ALA A 135 -3.80 -7.58 2.28
N PHE A 136 -4.94 -7.42 2.96
CA PHE A 136 -6.14 -8.20 2.73
C PHE A 136 -7.21 -7.36 2.06
N ILE A 137 -7.94 -7.96 1.14
CA ILE A 137 -9.06 -7.32 0.44
C ILE A 137 -10.33 -7.94 0.99
N ILE A 138 -11.19 -7.10 1.55
CA ILE A 138 -12.50 -7.49 2.09
C ILE A 138 -13.56 -6.63 1.41
N ALA A 139 -14.66 -7.23 0.98
CA ALA A 139 -15.77 -6.52 0.35
C ALA A 139 -17.00 -6.54 1.26
N ILE A 140 -17.55 -5.37 1.54
CA ILE A 140 -18.82 -5.19 2.27
C ILE A 140 -19.93 -4.95 1.25
N ASN A 141 -20.94 -5.80 1.25
CA ASN A 141 -22.21 -5.50 0.59
C ASN A 141 -22.98 -4.51 1.48
N ASP A 142 -23.02 -3.24 1.07
CA ASP A 142 -23.59 -2.16 1.89
C ASP A 142 -24.64 -1.34 1.12
N PRO A 143 -25.79 -1.95 0.75
CA PRO A 143 -26.82 -1.29 -0.04
C PRO A 143 -27.46 -0.08 0.68
N GLU A 144 -27.47 -0.09 2.00
CA GLU A 144 -28.04 0.95 2.85
C GLU A 144 -27.00 1.99 3.32
N ARG A 145 -25.75 1.88 2.85
CA ARG A 145 -24.63 2.75 3.24
C ARG A 145 -24.46 2.88 4.76
N ARG A 146 -24.62 1.78 5.50
CA ARG A 146 -24.46 1.74 6.96
C ARG A 146 -23.06 2.18 7.39
N THR A 147 -22.07 1.95 6.52
CA THR A 147 -20.66 2.34 6.73
C THR A 147 -20.35 3.82 6.45
N ASP A 148 -21.33 4.67 6.10
CA ASP A 148 -21.12 6.13 6.05
C ASP A 148 -20.92 6.72 7.46
N LYS A 149 -21.49 6.08 8.49
CA LYS A 149 -21.44 6.54 9.89
C LYS A 149 -20.23 5.93 10.63
N MET A 150 -19.04 6.11 10.08
CA MET A 150 -17.80 5.65 10.72
C MET A 150 -17.57 6.35 12.06
N ARG A 151 -16.97 5.63 13.02
CA ARG A 151 -16.56 6.19 14.32
C ARG A 151 -15.04 6.13 14.40
N LEU A 152 -14.40 7.26 14.14
CA LEU A 152 -12.95 7.34 14.01
C LEU A 152 -12.27 7.36 15.39
N SER A 153 -11.17 6.62 15.53
CA SER A 153 -10.27 6.71 16.67
C SER A 153 -9.62 8.10 16.70
N GLN A 154 -10.01 8.93 17.68
CA GLN A 154 -9.56 10.33 17.76
C GLN A 154 -8.03 10.47 17.93
N ASN A 155 -7.35 9.44 18.43
CA ASN A 155 -5.92 9.47 18.67
C ASN A 155 -5.08 9.00 17.47
N GLU A 156 -5.70 8.32 16.50
CA GLU A 156 -4.99 7.63 15.43
C GLU A 156 -5.44 8.04 14.03
N VAL A 157 -6.73 8.37 13.88
CA VAL A 157 -7.33 8.75 12.59
C VAL A 157 -7.86 10.19 12.65
N GLN A 158 -7.37 11.01 11.73
CA GLN A 158 -7.85 12.37 11.51
C GLN A 158 -9.12 12.38 10.65
N GLU A 159 -9.10 11.60 9.59
CA GLU A 159 -10.18 11.57 8.61
C GLU A 159 -10.25 10.19 7.95
N ALA A 160 -11.44 9.76 7.53
CA ALA A 160 -11.61 8.57 6.70
C ALA A 160 -12.57 8.89 5.54
N LYS A 161 -12.24 8.39 4.35
CA LYS A 161 -13.05 8.63 3.14
C LYS A 161 -13.16 7.36 2.30
N TRP A 162 -14.33 7.20 1.71
CA TRP A 162 -14.59 6.23 0.68
C TRP A 162 -14.30 6.85 -0.69
N ILE A 163 -13.35 6.28 -1.41
CA ILE A 163 -12.91 6.78 -2.71
C ILE A 163 -13.43 5.85 -3.80
N GLU A 164 -14.17 6.40 -4.77
CA GLU A 164 -14.67 5.66 -5.92
C GLU A 164 -13.54 4.92 -6.65
N LEU A 165 -13.70 3.62 -6.87
CA LEU A 165 -12.73 2.82 -7.61
C LEU A 165 -12.52 3.36 -9.04
N SER A 166 -13.57 3.94 -9.63
CA SER A 166 -13.54 4.56 -10.95
C SER A 166 -12.62 5.78 -11.05
N TYR A 167 -12.27 6.42 -9.91
CA TYR A 167 -11.27 7.50 -9.90
C TYR A 167 -9.93 7.03 -10.50
N PHE A 168 -9.54 5.78 -10.25
CA PHE A 168 -8.25 5.24 -10.70
C PHE A 168 -8.23 4.85 -12.18
N ASP A 169 -9.40 4.73 -12.83
CA ASP A 169 -9.47 4.52 -14.28
C ASP A 169 -8.97 5.75 -15.05
N ASN A 170 -9.14 6.94 -14.47
CA ASN A 170 -8.62 8.20 -15.00
C ASN A 170 -8.32 9.20 -13.87
N PRO A 171 -7.17 9.09 -13.19
CA PRO A 171 -6.82 10.01 -12.10
C PRO A 171 -6.52 11.39 -12.66
N ILE A 172 -7.50 12.30 -12.61
CA ILE A 172 -7.35 13.66 -13.17
C ILE A 172 -6.34 14.47 -12.37
N LYS A 173 -6.32 14.30 -11.04
CA LYS A 173 -5.47 15.06 -10.13
C LYS A 173 -4.15 14.34 -9.80
N LYS A 174 -3.32 14.21 -10.82
CA LYS A 174 -1.95 13.71 -10.71
C LYS A 174 -1.02 14.79 -10.13
N THR A 175 -0.29 14.47 -9.06
CA THR A 175 0.62 15.40 -8.38
C THR A 175 1.94 14.74 -8.00
N LYS A 176 2.79 15.47 -7.26
CA LYS A 176 4.09 15.02 -6.78
C LYS A 176 4.20 15.35 -5.30
N LYS A 177 4.77 14.43 -4.51
CA LYS A 177 5.14 14.70 -3.12
C LYS A 177 6.64 14.90 -3.03
N SER A 178 7.05 16.02 -2.44
CA SER A 178 8.45 16.24 -2.06
C SER A 178 8.71 15.52 -0.74
N GLN A 179 9.79 14.74 -0.68
CA GLN A 179 10.17 13.96 0.49
C GLN A 179 11.62 14.25 0.88
N HIS A 180 11.89 14.15 2.18
CA HIS A 180 13.26 14.18 2.69
C HIS A 180 14.04 12.93 2.24
N TYR A 181 15.37 13.05 2.24
CA TYR A 181 16.22 11.94 1.86
C TYR A 181 16.17 10.81 2.89
N PHE A 182 15.78 9.61 2.47
CA PHE A 182 15.81 8.41 3.32
C PHE A 182 16.98 7.47 3.02
N GLY A 183 17.92 7.85 2.15
CA GLY A 183 19.06 7.01 1.77
C GLY A 183 20.31 7.17 2.65
N PRO A 184 21.47 6.60 2.23
CA PRO A 184 22.68 6.54 3.06
C PRO A 184 23.17 7.92 3.55
N ARG A 185 23.54 8.00 4.84
CA ARG A 185 24.07 9.23 5.45
C ARG A 185 25.26 9.83 4.71
N SER A 186 26.09 8.99 4.07
CA SER A 186 27.27 9.41 3.30
C SER A 186 26.93 10.37 2.16
N ILE A 187 25.72 10.27 1.59
CA ILE A 187 25.27 11.12 0.48
C ILE A 187 24.14 12.08 0.88
N ALA A 188 23.62 11.98 2.10
CA ALA A 188 22.59 12.89 2.63
C ALA A 188 23.01 14.38 2.56
N LYS A 189 24.30 14.68 2.78
CA LYS A 189 24.84 16.05 2.69
C LYS A 189 24.79 16.67 1.29
N TYR A 190 24.66 15.85 0.25
CA TYR A 190 24.54 16.31 -1.14
C TYR A 190 23.10 16.34 -1.62
N PHE A 191 22.16 15.86 -0.82
CA PHE A 191 20.77 15.76 -1.23
C PHE A 191 19.99 17.02 -0.85
N LYS A 192 19.23 17.55 -1.81
CA LYS A 192 18.30 18.65 -1.56
C LYS A 192 16.86 18.17 -1.40
N GLN A 193 16.36 17.41 -2.37
CA GLN A 193 14.95 16.99 -2.41
C GLN A 193 14.75 15.78 -3.32
N ALA A 194 13.72 14.98 -3.04
CA ALA A 194 13.17 13.98 -3.94
C ALA A 194 11.69 14.26 -4.18
N GLU A 195 11.27 14.21 -5.43
CA GLU A 195 9.87 14.24 -5.82
C GLU A 195 9.44 12.83 -6.27
N THR A 196 8.32 12.36 -5.77
CA THR A 196 7.72 11.08 -6.17
C THR A 196 6.30 11.28 -6.66
N ALA A 197 5.84 10.40 -7.55
CA ALA A 197 4.44 10.35 -7.95
C ALA A 197 3.51 10.29 -6.73
N ALA A 198 2.43 11.07 -6.78
CA ALA A 198 1.37 11.10 -5.79
C ALA A 198 0.01 11.40 -6.45
N LEU A 199 -1.09 11.08 -5.78
CA LEU A 199 -2.45 11.38 -6.23
C LEU A 199 -3.20 12.20 -5.19
N ASP A 200 -3.90 13.25 -5.61
CA ASP A 200 -4.92 13.89 -4.78
C ASP A 200 -6.22 13.09 -4.91
N ILE A 201 -6.54 12.33 -3.87
CA ILE A 201 -7.76 11.53 -3.72
C ILE A 201 -8.79 12.23 -2.80
N GLY A 202 -8.64 13.53 -2.57
CA GLY A 202 -9.62 14.35 -1.85
C GLY A 202 -9.41 14.46 -0.34
N PHE A 203 -8.25 14.08 0.19
CA PHE A 203 -7.83 14.40 1.57
C PHE A 203 -7.03 15.72 1.61
N ASP A 204 -6.74 16.20 2.82
CA ASP A 204 -5.81 17.34 3.00
C ASP A 204 -4.37 16.97 2.60
N GLU A 205 -4.06 15.67 2.64
CA GLU A 205 -2.82 15.09 2.15
C GLU A 205 -3.00 14.34 0.83
N VAL A 206 -1.88 13.95 0.22
CA VAL A 206 -1.88 13.19 -1.04
C VAL A 206 -1.57 11.72 -0.80
N LEU A 207 -2.07 10.85 -1.67
CA LEU A 207 -1.74 9.42 -1.67
C LEU A 207 -0.36 9.24 -2.32
N TYR A 208 0.65 8.90 -1.53
CA TYR A 208 2.01 8.63 -1.99
C TYR A 208 2.63 7.46 -1.21
N GLY A 209 3.90 7.14 -1.52
CA GLY A 209 4.69 6.23 -0.72
C GLY A 209 4.10 4.81 -0.65
N PHE A 210 4.18 4.20 0.54
CA PHE A 210 3.83 2.80 0.76
C PHE A 210 2.37 2.49 0.37
N THR A 211 1.42 3.28 0.85
CA THR A 211 -0.02 3.11 0.57
C THR A 211 -0.34 3.25 -0.92
N PHE A 212 0.32 4.18 -1.62
CA PHE A 212 0.20 4.30 -3.07
C PHE A 212 0.63 3.02 -3.79
N PHE A 213 1.72 2.37 -3.36
CA PHE A 213 2.16 1.11 -3.97
C PHE A 213 1.24 -0.06 -3.66
N VAL A 214 0.72 -0.16 -2.44
CA VAL A 214 -0.27 -1.19 -2.10
C VAL A 214 -1.55 -0.99 -2.91
N THR A 215 -1.98 0.27 -3.11
CA THR A 215 -3.09 0.62 -4.02
C THR A 215 -2.79 0.15 -5.44
N MET A 216 -1.60 0.45 -5.97
CA MET A 216 -1.17 -0.01 -7.30
C MET A 216 -1.16 -1.53 -7.44
N ALA A 217 -0.71 -2.24 -6.41
CA ALA A 217 -0.71 -3.69 -6.36
C ALA A 217 -2.13 -4.25 -6.51
N PHE A 218 -3.08 -3.69 -5.77
CA PHE A 218 -4.49 -4.04 -5.85
C PHE A 218 -5.07 -3.72 -7.23
N LEU A 219 -4.87 -2.50 -7.74
CA LEU A 219 -5.33 -2.10 -9.08
C LEU A 219 -4.75 -3.00 -10.18
N TYR A 220 -3.53 -3.49 -10.01
CA TYR A 220 -2.91 -4.44 -10.93
C TYR A 220 -3.67 -5.76 -10.97
N GLN A 221 -4.03 -6.32 -9.81
CA GLN A 221 -4.79 -7.58 -9.72
C GLN A 221 -6.14 -7.52 -10.41
N ILE A 222 -6.78 -6.33 -10.41
CA ILE A 222 -8.10 -6.11 -11.00
C ILE A 222 -8.02 -5.45 -12.38
N GLN A 223 -6.82 -5.35 -12.96
CA GLN A 223 -6.55 -4.80 -14.29
C GLN A 223 -6.99 -3.33 -14.49
N LYS A 224 -7.05 -2.53 -13.42
CA LYS A 224 -7.38 -1.08 -13.43
C LYS A 224 -6.17 -0.16 -13.20
N HIS A 225 -4.96 -0.65 -13.43
CA HIS A 225 -3.73 0.06 -13.05
C HIS A 225 -3.18 1.01 -14.12
N GLN A 226 -3.57 0.87 -15.40
CA GLN A 226 -2.85 1.47 -16.54
C GLN A 226 -2.61 2.98 -16.40
N LYS A 227 -3.66 3.78 -16.14
CA LYS A 227 -3.52 5.25 -16.04
C LYS A 227 -2.79 5.71 -14.80
N VAL A 228 -2.88 4.97 -13.71
CA VAL A 228 -2.10 5.26 -12.51
C VAL A 228 -0.62 4.86 -12.72
N TRP A 229 -0.37 3.77 -13.44
CA TRP A 229 0.97 3.28 -13.79
C TRP A 229 1.74 4.28 -14.66
N GLU A 230 1.08 4.89 -15.67
CA GLU A 230 1.65 5.98 -16.48
C GLU A 230 2.23 7.11 -15.61
N HIS A 231 1.51 7.49 -14.54
CA HIS A 231 1.96 8.52 -13.59
C HIS A 231 3.02 8.02 -12.61
N ALA A 232 2.90 6.77 -12.17
CA ALA A 232 3.76 6.18 -11.16
C ALA A 232 5.26 6.19 -11.56
N HIS A 233 5.60 6.21 -12.86
CA HIS A 233 7.00 6.21 -13.33
C HIS A 233 7.77 7.49 -13.00
N PHE A 234 7.10 8.52 -12.48
CA PHE A 234 7.73 9.78 -12.12
C PHE A 234 8.50 9.69 -10.78
N ALA A 235 9.81 9.92 -10.86
CA ALA A 235 10.65 10.31 -9.73
C ALA A 235 11.74 11.27 -10.17
N LYS A 236 11.98 12.31 -9.38
CA LYS A 236 13.03 13.30 -9.63
C LYS A 236 13.85 13.51 -8.37
N PHE A 237 15.14 13.26 -8.46
CA PHE A 237 16.09 13.53 -7.38
C PHE A 237 16.86 14.80 -7.68
N THR A 238 17.11 15.62 -6.67
CA THR A 238 17.93 16.83 -6.81
C THR A 238 19.10 16.77 -5.84
N PHE A 239 20.31 16.75 -6.41
CA PHE A 239 21.56 16.76 -5.63
C PHE A 239 22.37 18.05 -5.91
N THR A 240 23.37 18.32 -5.07
CA THR A 240 24.31 19.44 -5.20
C THR A 240 25.77 18.99 -5.19
N GLY A 241 26.63 19.84 -5.75
CA GLY A 241 28.08 19.61 -5.78
C GLY A 241 28.54 18.84 -7.03
N PRO A 242 29.85 18.56 -7.12
CA PRO A 242 30.47 18.00 -8.33
C PRO A 242 29.95 16.60 -8.70
N LEU A 243 29.40 15.85 -7.75
CA LEU A 243 28.88 14.49 -7.95
C LEU A 243 27.38 14.44 -8.31
N LYS A 244 26.72 15.59 -8.51
CA LYS A 244 25.26 15.68 -8.70
C LYS A 244 24.70 14.67 -9.72
N TYR A 245 25.24 14.63 -10.93
CA TYR A 245 24.69 13.80 -12.01
C TYR A 245 24.84 12.29 -11.71
N ALA A 246 25.98 11.87 -11.16
CA ALA A 246 26.20 10.49 -10.76
C ALA A 246 25.25 10.07 -9.62
N LEU A 247 25.02 10.97 -8.66
CA LEU A 247 24.09 10.75 -7.55
C LEU A 247 22.63 10.69 -8.02
N GLU A 248 22.22 11.57 -8.94
CA GLU A 248 20.88 11.57 -9.54
C GLU A 248 20.61 10.27 -10.30
N TYR A 249 21.57 9.83 -11.11
CA TYR A 249 21.46 8.58 -11.87
C TYR A 249 21.44 7.35 -10.96
N GLY A 250 22.36 7.27 -10.00
CA GLY A 250 22.39 6.18 -9.01
C GLY A 250 21.11 6.11 -8.17
N ALA A 251 20.60 7.25 -7.72
CA ALA A 251 19.34 7.32 -6.98
C ALA A 251 18.14 6.87 -7.83
N MET A 252 18.08 7.28 -9.11
CA MET A 252 17.04 6.82 -10.02
C MET A 252 17.04 5.30 -10.20
N ILE A 253 18.22 4.68 -10.36
CA ILE A 253 18.35 3.22 -10.49
C ILE A 253 17.92 2.52 -9.20
N ALA A 254 18.45 2.96 -8.05
CA ALA A 254 18.10 2.40 -6.75
C ALA A 254 16.59 2.49 -6.48
N TYR A 255 16.00 3.65 -6.77
CA TYR A 255 14.58 3.89 -6.61
C TYR A 255 13.71 2.97 -7.48
N LYS A 256 14.05 2.84 -8.77
CA LYS A 256 13.37 1.89 -9.66
C LYS A 256 13.47 0.47 -9.12
N LYS A 257 14.63 0.09 -8.59
CA LYS A 257 14.85 -1.24 -8.04
C LYS A 257 14.08 -1.51 -6.74
N GLU A 258 14.07 -0.58 -5.78
CA GLU A 258 13.30 -0.75 -4.54
C GLU A 258 11.81 -0.90 -4.83
N ARG A 259 11.29 -0.16 -5.82
CA ARG A 259 9.92 -0.32 -6.29
C ARG A 259 9.67 -1.67 -6.95
N ILE A 260 10.56 -2.16 -7.80
CA ILE A 260 10.47 -3.53 -8.35
C ILE A 260 10.52 -4.55 -7.20
N GLY A 261 11.35 -4.29 -6.18
CA GLY A 261 11.49 -5.11 -4.98
C GLY A 261 10.20 -5.26 -4.18
N LEU A 262 9.36 -4.21 -4.08
CA LEU A 262 8.02 -4.29 -3.48
C LEU A 262 7.12 -5.36 -4.15
N PHE A 263 7.42 -5.71 -5.40
CA PHE A 263 6.63 -6.63 -6.21
C PHE A 263 7.36 -7.94 -6.57
N GLU A 264 8.69 -8.04 -6.48
CA GLU A 264 9.49 -9.22 -6.84
C GLU A 264 10.73 -9.43 -5.94
N ARG A 265 11.01 -10.69 -5.55
CA ARG A 265 12.38 -11.08 -5.16
C ARG A 265 13.15 -11.36 -6.45
N TRP A 266 14.08 -10.49 -6.82
CA TRP A 266 15.01 -10.72 -7.93
C TRP A 266 16.46 -10.62 -7.44
N GLU A 267 17.24 -11.64 -7.78
CA GLU A 267 18.70 -11.60 -7.67
C GLU A 267 19.26 -10.62 -8.71
N TRP A 268 20.32 -9.90 -8.34
CA TRP A 268 20.84 -8.78 -9.13
C TRP A 268 21.59 -9.27 -10.37
N PRO A 269 21.29 -8.76 -11.57
CA PRO A 269 22.20 -8.91 -12.70
C PRO A 269 23.41 -7.99 -12.52
N ILE A 270 24.62 -8.55 -12.60
CA ILE A 270 25.90 -7.91 -12.20
C ILE A 270 26.17 -6.56 -12.89
N TYR A 271 25.63 -6.35 -14.09
CA TYR A 271 25.77 -5.13 -14.90
C TYR A 271 25.07 -3.89 -14.29
N THR A 272 24.11 -4.08 -13.40
CA THR A 272 23.46 -2.96 -12.68
C THR A 272 24.37 -2.24 -11.69
N TYR A 273 25.44 -2.89 -11.23
CA TYR A 273 26.47 -2.28 -10.38
C TYR A 273 27.68 -1.77 -11.16
N LEU A 274 28.00 -2.41 -12.28
CA LEU A 274 29.19 -2.09 -13.06
C LEU A 274 29.08 -0.75 -13.78
N ILE A 275 27.91 -0.37 -14.29
CA ILE A 275 27.75 0.88 -15.04
C ILE A 275 27.94 2.12 -14.16
N PRO A 276 27.30 2.25 -12.97
CA PRO A 276 27.55 3.37 -12.07
C PRO A 276 28.99 3.39 -11.52
N LEU A 277 29.58 2.23 -11.24
CA LEU A 277 30.96 2.11 -10.75
C LEU A 277 31.97 2.51 -11.84
N LEU A 278 31.75 2.11 -13.11
CA LEU A 278 32.56 2.51 -14.25
C LEU A 278 32.48 4.01 -14.51
N ILE A 279 31.29 4.61 -14.38
CA ILE A 279 31.12 6.07 -14.48
C ILE A 279 31.85 6.77 -13.32
N LEU A 280 31.83 6.21 -12.11
CA LEU A 280 32.55 6.75 -10.96
C LEU A 280 34.08 6.65 -11.14
N ILE A 281 34.57 5.56 -11.73
CA ILE A 281 36.00 5.32 -12.02
C ILE A 281 36.51 6.21 -13.17
N LEU A 282 35.66 6.55 -14.15
CA LEU A 282 36.02 7.45 -15.26
C LEU A 282 35.99 8.94 -14.90
N LEU A 283 35.43 9.29 -13.73
CA LEU A 283 35.30 10.67 -13.25
C LEU A 283 36.28 11.01 -12.11
N ILE A 284 37.14 10.06 -11.70
CA ILE A 284 38.26 10.21 -10.75
C ILE A 284 39.56 10.11 -11.55
#